data_AF-A0A3A8L4L3-F1
#
_entry.id   AF-A0A3A8L4L3-F1
#
_cell.length_a   1.000
_cell.length_b   1.000
_cell.length_c   1.000
_cell.angle_alpha   90.00
_cell.angle_beta   90.00
_cell.angle_gamma   90.00
#
_symmetry.space_group_name_H-M   'P 1'
#
loop_
_entity.id
_entity.type
_entity.pdbx_description
1 polymer ?
#
loop_
_entity_poly.entity_id
_entity_poly.type
_entity_poly.pdbx_seq_one_letter_code
_entity_poly.pdbx_strand_id
1 'polypeptide(L)'
;MLQMDLIRENALTAVEDLEDGLRQPLTPLQREELLTRLSTYRRIAAIGALLAEADVLAFRHDLRLSATARRELLLSDSDPAAPIRFRCASRVEPLFDALAAGEIGLACDLAQHSPPRWVADEEFEDDFRYADFLREHLLAEAKAPSPGAERALAAFQQCSGDSGSPRLTVCEALSLGAQDAFDAALEDLLVEREAEFRNKGPPLHPMRFHTERHVFIEGLALLRLAEERGLRVQPEYRMMPGLARR
;
A
#
# COMPACT_ATOMS: atom_id res chain seq x y z
N MET A 1 13.13 -22.21 5.97
CA MET A 1 12.08 -22.60 5.01
C MET A 1 10.76 -22.84 5.72
N LEU A 2 10.64 -23.86 6.59
CA LEU A 2 9.41 -24.26 7.31
C LEU A 2 8.51 -23.15 7.90
N GLN A 3 9.09 -22.03 8.37
CA GLN A 3 8.28 -20.95 8.98
C GLN A 3 7.52 -20.10 7.95
N MET A 4 8.08 -19.84 6.77
CA MET A 4 7.39 -19.04 5.74
C MET A 4 6.32 -19.85 5.03
N ASP A 5 6.57 -21.14 4.79
CA ASP A 5 5.60 -22.10 4.26
C ASP A 5 4.34 -22.12 5.13
N LEU A 6 4.53 -22.29 6.45
CA LEU A 6 3.42 -22.32 7.40
C LEU A 6 2.65 -20.99 7.47
N ILE A 7 3.34 -19.84 7.39
CA ILE A 7 2.65 -18.54 7.36
C ILE A 7 1.81 -18.40 6.09
N ARG A 8 2.34 -18.84 4.94
CA ARG A 8 1.62 -18.82 3.68
C ARG A 8 0.39 -19.73 3.73
N GLU A 9 0.53 -20.96 4.19
CA GLU A 9 -0.58 -21.91 4.33
C GLU A 9 -1.68 -21.39 5.26
N ASN A 10 -1.31 -20.82 6.41
CA ASN A 10 -2.27 -20.20 7.33
C ASN A 10 -2.97 -19.00 6.71
N ALA A 11 -2.25 -18.19 5.93
CA ALA A 11 -2.85 -17.05 5.22
C ALA A 11 -3.83 -17.51 4.14
N LEU A 12 -3.49 -18.56 3.38
CA LEU A 12 -4.38 -19.15 2.37
C LEU A 12 -5.63 -19.79 2.99
N THR A 13 -5.48 -20.47 4.12
CA THR A 13 -6.63 -21.01 4.88
C THR A 13 -7.56 -19.88 5.31
N ALA A 14 -7.01 -18.79 5.86
CA ALA A 14 -7.80 -17.62 6.24
C ALA A 14 -8.48 -16.95 5.03
N VAL A 15 -7.82 -16.94 3.87
CA VAL A 15 -8.41 -16.46 2.62
C VAL A 15 -9.63 -17.30 2.23
N GLU A 16 -9.53 -18.63 2.27
CA GLU A 16 -10.64 -19.54 1.94
C GLU A 16 -11.86 -19.28 2.84
N ASP A 17 -11.63 -19.18 4.16
CA ASP A 17 -12.69 -18.88 5.13
C ASP A 17 -13.36 -17.52 4.86
N LEU A 18 -12.57 -16.50 4.50
CA LEU A 18 -13.07 -15.16 4.20
C LEU A 18 -13.88 -15.13 2.91
N GLU A 19 -13.45 -15.85 1.87
CA GLU A 19 -14.18 -15.98 0.62
C GLU A 19 -15.49 -16.73 0.80
N ASP A 20 -15.50 -17.80 1.60
CA ASP A 20 -16.72 -18.52 1.99
C ASP A 20 -17.68 -17.61 2.75
N GLY A 21 -17.16 -16.77 3.66
CA GLY A 21 -17.92 -15.76 4.38
C GLY A 21 -18.56 -14.71 3.46
N LEU A 22 -17.82 -14.22 2.45
CA LEU A 22 -18.31 -13.22 1.49
C LEU A 22 -19.46 -13.71 0.61
N ARG A 23 -19.63 -15.03 0.47
CA ARG A 23 -20.75 -15.67 -0.25
C ARG A 23 -22.03 -15.77 0.58
N GLN A 24 -21.97 -15.51 1.88
CA GLN A 24 -23.13 -15.50 2.76
C GLN A 24 -23.90 -14.17 2.68
N PRO A 25 -25.17 -14.12 3.13
CA PRO A 25 -25.86 -12.87 3.39
C PRO A 25 -25.14 -12.08 4.50
N LEU A 26 -24.71 -10.85 4.20
CA LEU A 26 -23.93 -10.00 5.10
C LEU A 26 -24.57 -8.61 5.22
N THR A 27 -24.42 -7.99 6.39
CA THR A 27 -24.64 -6.54 6.49
C THR A 27 -23.50 -5.80 5.76
N PRO A 28 -23.71 -4.53 5.35
CA PRO A 28 -22.66 -3.73 4.72
C PRO A 28 -21.35 -3.68 5.53
N LEU A 29 -21.46 -3.44 6.85
CA LEU A 29 -20.30 -3.38 7.75
C LEU A 29 -19.54 -4.71 7.81
N GLN A 30 -20.24 -5.85 7.86
CA GLN A 30 -19.59 -7.16 7.84
C GLN A 30 -18.86 -7.41 6.52
N ARG A 31 -19.45 -7.00 5.39
CA ARG A 31 -18.81 -7.12 4.08
C ARG A 31 -17.54 -6.28 3.99
N GLU A 32 -17.57 -5.03 4.46
CA GLU A 32 -16.39 -4.15 4.48
C GLU A 32 -15.26 -4.71 5.35
N GLU A 33 -15.59 -5.27 6.52
CA GLU A 33 -14.62 -5.91 7.40
C GLU A 33 -13.99 -7.14 6.72
N LEU A 34 -14.81 -8.01 6.12
CA LEU A 34 -14.31 -9.21 5.44
C LEU A 34 -13.44 -8.84 4.23
N LEU A 35 -13.81 -7.85 3.42
CA LEU A 35 -13.00 -7.39 2.30
C LEU A 35 -11.66 -6.78 2.76
N THR A 36 -11.68 -6.01 3.85
CA THR A 36 -10.44 -5.44 4.44
C THR A 36 -9.50 -6.55 4.93
N ARG A 37 -10.05 -7.58 5.60
CA ARG A 37 -9.29 -8.74 6.05
C ARG A 37 -8.79 -9.57 4.87
N LEU A 38 -9.62 -9.79 3.85
CA LEU A 38 -9.26 -10.54 2.65
C LEU A 38 -8.06 -9.89 1.95
N SER A 39 -8.09 -8.57 1.79
CA SER A 39 -6.95 -7.80 1.26
C SER A 39 -5.68 -8.03 2.09
N THR A 40 -5.78 -7.91 3.41
CA THR A 40 -4.63 -8.12 4.32
C THR A 40 -4.03 -9.53 4.18
N TYR A 41 -4.87 -10.57 4.18
CA TYR A 41 -4.41 -11.95 4.11
C TYR A 41 -3.88 -12.34 2.72
N ARG A 42 -4.45 -11.78 1.65
CA ARG A 42 -3.90 -11.93 0.29
C ARG A 42 -2.49 -11.33 0.20
N ARG A 43 -2.25 -10.15 0.75
CA ARG A 43 -0.87 -9.61 0.82
C ARG A 43 0.08 -10.53 1.61
N ILE A 44 -0.35 -11.07 2.75
CA ILE A 44 0.48 -11.97 3.55
C ILE A 44 0.82 -13.23 2.73
N ALA A 45 -0.15 -13.82 2.04
CA ALA A 45 0.06 -14.96 1.15
C ALA A 45 1.03 -14.63 0.01
N ALA A 46 0.89 -13.44 -0.60
CA ALA A 46 1.80 -12.96 -1.64
C ALA A 46 3.25 -12.93 -1.15
N ILE A 47 3.51 -12.24 -0.03
CA ILE A 47 4.85 -12.11 0.53
C ILE A 47 5.38 -13.49 0.97
N GLY A 48 4.50 -14.34 1.53
CA GLY A 48 4.84 -15.71 1.89
C GLY A 48 5.33 -16.53 0.69
N ALA A 49 4.63 -16.47 -0.45
CA ALA A 49 5.03 -17.14 -1.68
C ALA A 49 6.40 -16.67 -2.19
N LEU A 50 6.64 -15.35 -2.16
CA LEU A 50 7.92 -14.78 -2.56
C LEU A 50 9.07 -15.23 -1.62
N LEU A 51 8.85 -15.20 -0.31
CA LEU A 51 9.90 -15.52 0.68
C LEU A 51 10.19 -17.01 0.81
N ALA A 52 9.19 -17.86 0.59
CA ALA A 52 9.32 -19.30 0.73
C ALA A 52 9.91 -19.96 -0.52
N GLU A 53 9.40 -19.57 -1.69
CA GLU A 53 9.62 -20.30 -2.94
C GLU A 53 10.16 -19.41 -4.07
N ALA A 54 10.33 -18.11 -3.83
CA ALA A 54 10.62 -17.12 -4.87
C ALA A 54 9.57 -17.11 -6.00
N ASP A 55 8.33 -17.49 -5.68
CA ASP A 55 7.23 -17.56 -6.64
C ASP A 55 6.66 -16.15 -6.92
N VAL A 56 7.20 -15.53 -7.97
CA VAL A 56 6.80 -14.19 -8.43
C VAL A 56 5.37 -14.18 -8.99
N LEU A 57 4.93 -15.28 -9.61
CA LEU A 57 3.60 -15.34 -10.21
C LEU A 57 2.52 -15.36 -9.12
N ALA A 58 2.69 -16.19 -8.10
CA ALA A 58 1.81 -16.20 -6.93
C ALA A 58 1.86 -14.86 -6.18
N PHE A 59 3.07 -14.29 -5.99
CA PHE A 59 3.24 -12.96 -5.38
C PHE A 59 2.40 -11.89 -6.10
N ARG A 60 2.57 -11.74 -7.42
CA ARG A 60 1.82 -10.75 -8.21
C ARG A 60 0.31 -11.04 -8.21
N HIS A 61 -0.07 -12.31 -8.34
CA HIS A 61 -1.46 -12.74 -8.34
C HIS A 61 -2.18 -12.35 -7.05
N ASP A 62 -1.60 -12.67 -5.90
CA ASP A 62 -2.20 -12.40 -4.60
C ASP A 62 -2.20 -10.90 -4.26
N LEU A 63 -1.17 -10.13 -4.64
CA LEU A 63 -1.20 -8.67 -4.52
C LEU A 63 -2.33 -8.05 -5.35
N ARG A 64 -2.53 -8.50 -6.59
CA ARG A 64 -3.64 -8.05 -7.43
C ARG A 64 -5.00 -8.40 -6.79
N LEU A 65 -5.14 -9.58 -6.19
CA LEU A 65 -6.36 -9.96 -5.47
C LEU A 65 -6.57 -9.11 -4.21
N SER A 66 -5.50 -8.76 -3.49
CA SER A 66 -5.58 -7.81 -2.36
C SER A 66 -6.16 -6.46 -2.80
N ALA A 67 -5.58 -5.88 -3.86
CA ALA A 67 -6.06 -4.64 -4.45
C ALA A 67 -7.51 -4.74 -4.99
N THR A 68 -7.88 -5.90 -5.55
CA THR A 68 -9.23 -6.15 -6.05
C THR A 68 -10.26 -6.15 -4.92
N ALA A 69 -9.95 -6.75 -3.77
CA ALA A 69 -10.83 -6.73 -2.60
C ALA A 69 -11.06 -5.29 -2.10
N ARG A 70 -10.03 -4.44 -2.13
CA ARG A 70 -10.17 -3.01 -1.82
C ARG A 70 -11.05 -2.28 -2.83
N ARG A 71 -10.89 -2.57 -4.12
CA ARG A 71 -11.73 -1.99 -5.18
C ARG A 71 -13.19 -2.37 -5.01
N GLU A 72 -13.48 -3.64 -4.71
CA GLU A 72 -14.85 -4.08 -4.40
C GLU A 72 -15.43 -3.29 -3.22
N LEU A 73 -14.64 -3.10 -2.15
CA LEU A 73 -15.06 -2.32 -0.98
C LEU A 73 -15.39 -0.88 -1.36
N LEU A 74 -14.52 -0.21 -2.11
CA LEU A 74 -14.72 1.18 -2.53
C LEU A 74 -15.89 1.36 -3.51
N LEU A 75 -16.19 0.36 -4.34
CA LEU A 75 -17.31 0.38 -5.30
C LEU A 75 -18.64 -0.04 -4.68
N SER A 76 -18.62 -0.73 -3.53
CA SER A 76 -19.84 -1.16 -2.86
C SER A 76 -20.63 0.01 -2.31
N ASP A 77 -21.96 -0.12 -2.31
CA ASP A 77 -22.84 0.90 -1.73
C ASP A 77 -22.51 1.12 -0.25
N SER A 78 -22.51 2.38 0.13
CA SER A 78 -22.14 2.87 1.45
C SER A 78 -23.39 3.34 2.16
N ASP A 79 -23.65 2.85 3.37
CA ASP A 79 -24.60 3.51 4.26
C ASP A 79 -23.99 4.86 4.68
N PRO A 80 -24.61 6.02 4.37
CA PRO A 80 -24.07 7.32 4.75
C PRO A 80 -23.92 7.52 6.26
N ALA A 81 -24.63 6.72 7.07
CA ALA A 81 -24.58 6.77 8.53
C ALA A 81 -23.57 5.78 9.14
N ALA A 82 -22.97 4.88 8.34
CA ALA A 82 -22.03 3.90 8.84
C ALA A 82 -20.62 4.49 9.03
N PRO A 83 -19.84 3.99 10.02
CA PRO A 83 -18.43 4.35 10.16
C PRO A 83 -17.65 4.03 8.89
N ILE A 84 -16.83 4.99 8.43
CA ILE A 84 -16.12 4.87 7.16
C ILE A 84 -14.66 4.43 7.33
N ARG A 85 -14.25 3.99 8.53
CA ARG A 85 -12.90 3.52 8.84
C ARG A 85 -12.31 2.51 7.86
N PHE A 86 -13.15 1.67 7.24
CA PHE A 86 -12.69 0.70 6.24
C PHE A 86 -12.51 1.34 4.86
N ARG A 87 -13.17 2.47 4.59
CA ARG A 87 -13.12 3.24 3.35
C ARG A 87 -12.09 4.37 3.34
N CYS A 88 -11.60 4.84 4.50
CA CYS A 88 -10.58 5.90 4.65
C CYS A 88 -9.44 5.82 3.63
N ALA A 89 -9.03 6.98 3.10
CA ALA A 89 -8.02 7.05 2.04
C ALA A 89 -6.64 6.61 2.51
N SER A 90 -6.31 6.88 3.79
CA SER A 90 -5.11 6.40 4.50
C SER A 90 -4.86 4.89 4.43
N ARG A 91 -5.88 4.07 4.11
CA ARG A 91 -5.71 2.64 3.83
C ARG A 91 -5.12 2.43 2.43
N VAL A 92 -3.88 2.89 2.26
CA VAL A 92 -3.13 2.90 1.01
C VAL A 92 -2.48 1.57 0.68
N GLU A 93 -2.45 0.62 1.62
CA GLU A 93 -1.84 -0.69 1.40
C GLU A 93 -2.26 -1.35 0.08
N PRO A 94 -3.57 -1.49 -0.22
CA PRO A 94 -3.97 -2.20 -1.44
C PRO A 94 -3.65 -1.41 -2.73
N LEU A 95 -3.46 -0.09 -2.63
CA LEU A 95 -2.95 0.72 -3.75
C LEU A 95 -1.48 0.38 -4.03
N PHE A 96 -0.66 0.20 -2.99
CA PHE A 96 0.71 -0.31 -3.16
C PHE A 96 0.75 -1.74 -3.67
N ASP A 97 -0.21 -2.58 -3.28
CA ASP A 97 -0.33 -3.94 -3.80
C ASP A 97 -0.56 -3.94 -5.31
N ALA A 98 -1.46 -3.08 -5.80
CA ALA A 98 -1.71 -2.92 -7.23
C ALA A 98 -0.44 -2.48 -7.98
N LEU A 99 0.26 -1.46 -7.47
CA LEU A 99 1.49 -0.94 -8.08
C LEU A 99 2.62 -1.98 -8.09
N ALA A 100 2.85 -2.67 -6.99
CA ALA A 100 3.86 -3.71 -6.88
C ALA A 100 3.51 -4.95 -7.74
N ALA A 101 2.23 -5.26 -7.93
CA ALA A 101 1.77 -6.28 -8.87
C ALA A 101 1.96 -5.88 -10.34
N GLY A 102 2.22 -4.60 -10.63
CA GLY A 102 2.30 -4.05 -11.99
C GLY A 102 0.95 -3.66 -12.60
N GLU A 103 -0.11 -3.59 -11.79
CA GLU A 103 -1.49 -3.36 -12.19
C GLU A 103 -1.84 -1.87 -12.14
N ILE A 104 -1.25 -1.06 -13.03
CA ILE A 104 -1.43 0.40 -13.01
C ILE A 104 -2.90 0.83 -13.17
N GLY A 105 -3.66 0.13 -14.04
CA GLY A 105 -5.09 0.39 -14.21
C GLY A 105 -5.89 0.18 -12.93
N LEU A 106 -5.56 -0.88 -12.18
CA LEU A 106 -6.18 -1.14 -10.87
C LEU A 106 -5.78 -0.08 -9.83
N ALA A 107 -4.52 0.38 -9.84
CA ALA A 107 -4.07 1.46 -8.97
C ALA A 107 -4.81 2.79 -9.27
N CYS A 108 -5.01 3.13 -10.54
CA CYS A 108 -5.81 4.28 -10.97
C CYS A 108 -7.29 4.14 -10.57
N ASP A 109 -7.89 2.96 -10.75
CA ASP A 109 -9.26 2.67 -10.29
C ASP A 109 -9.39 2.89 -8.78
N LEU A 110 -8.43 2.41 -7.99
CA LEU A 110 -8.41 2.62 -6.53
C LEU A 110 -8.27 4.10 -6.17
N ALA A 111 -7.37 4.82 -6.83
CA ALA A 111 -7.19 6.25 -6.64
C ALA A 111 -8.48 7.02 -6.94
N GLN A 112 -9.16 6.71 -8.05
CA GLN A 112 -10.39 7.37 -8.47
C GLN A 112 -11.55 7.19 -7.48
N HIS A 113 -11.64 6.03 -6.83
CA HIS A 113 -12.72 5.72 -5.89
C HIS A 113 -12.35 5.95 -4.42
N SER A 114 -11.12 6.38 -4.13
CA SER A 114 -10.69 6.71 -2.78
C SER A 114 -11.37 8.01 -2.29
N PRO A 115 -11.78 8.10 -1.01
CA PRO A 115 -12.39 9.31 -0.47
C PRO A 115 -11.49 10.55 -0.65
N PRO A 116 -12.03 11.69 -1.13
CA PRO A 116 -11.23 12.88 -1.42
C PRO A 116 -11.03 13.80 -0.22
N ARG A 117 -11.51 13.43 0.97
CA ARG A 117 -11.51 14.28 2.16
C ARG A 117 -11.03 13.51 3.37
N TRP A 118 -10.21 14.19 4.17
CA TRP A 118 -9.80 13.72 5.48
C TRP A 118 -11.00 13.61 6.42
N VAL A 119 -11.00 12.56 7.24
CA VAL A 119 -12.05 12.31 8.22
C VAL A 119 -11.44 12.27 9.61
N ALA A 120 -11.47 13.43 10.27
CA ALA A 120 -11.08 13.59 11.66
C ALA A 120 -11.86 12.56 12.50
N ASP A 121 -11.13 11.77 13.29
CA ASP A 121 -11.58 10.64 14.14
C ASP A 121 -11.50 9.24 13.51
N GLU A 122 -11.39 9.10 12.18
CA GLU A 122 -11.31 7.78 11.53
C GLU A 122 -9.93 7.50 10.92
N GLU A 123 -9.17 8.54 10.57
CA GLU A 123 -7.80 8.42 10.06
C GLU A 123 -6.90 9.56 10.52
N PHE A 124 -5.60 9.27 10.64
CA PHE A 124 -4.59 10.30 10.90
C PHE A 124 -4.44 11.21 9.69
N GLU A 125 -4.22 12.51 9.95
CA GLU A 125 -4.16 13.50 8.87
C GLU A 125 -2.95 13.27 7.96
N ASP A 126 -1.78 12.96 8.50
CA ASP A 126 -0.56 12.68 7.75
C ASP A 126 -0.69 11.46 6.83
N ASP A 127 -1.28 10.36 7.32
CA ASP A 127 -1.60 9.19 6.49
C ASP A 127 -2.58 9.54 5.36
N PHE A 128 -3.60 10.37 5.65
CA PHE A 128 -4.50 10.87 4.63
C PHE A 128 -3.76 11.74 3.59
N ARG A 129 -2.89 12.66 4.01
CA ARG A 129 -2.14 13.53 3.09
C ARG A 129 -1.20 12.74 2.19
N TYR A 130 -0.60 11.68 2.72
CA TYR A 130 0.19 10.78 1.90
C TYR A 130 -0.68 10.08 0.83
N ALA A 131 -1.84 9.56 1.24
CA ALA A 131 -2.82 8.96 0.31
C ALA A 131 -3.32 9.95 -0.75
N ASP A 132 -3.60 11.19 -0.33
CA ASP A 132 -4.07 12.28 -1.18
C ASP A 132 -3.05 12.62 -2.28
N PHE A 133 -1.77 12.73 -1.90
CA PHE A 133 -0.69 12.90 -2.87
C PHE A 133 -0.62 11.75 -3.87
N LEU A 134 -0.64 10.49 -3.40
CA LEU A 134 -0.58 9.32 -4.27
C LEU A 134 -1.76 9.28 -5.25
N ARG A 135 -2.97 9.63 -4.78
CA ARG A 135 -4.16 9.75 -5.60
C ARG A 135 -3.96 10.77 -6.72
N GLU A 136 -3.61 12.01 -6.36
CA GLU A 136 -3.43 13.09 -7.34
C GLU A 136 -2.25 12.83 -8.30
N HIS A 137 -1.23 12.12 -7.84
CA HIS A 137 -0.10 11.69 -8.66
C HIS A 137 -0.50 10.64 -9.70
N LEU A 138 -1.33 9.67 -9.32
CA LEU A 138 -1.82 8.60 -10.20
C LEU A 138 -2.87 9.07 -11.20
N LEU A 139 -3.70 10.04 -10.82
CA LEU A 139 -4.73 10.62 -11.68
C LEU A 139 -4.20 11.72 -12.60
N ALA A 140 -2.92 12.09 -12.49
CA ALA A 140 -2.28 13.05 -13.38
C ALA A 140 -2.11 12.45 -14.79
N GLU A 141 -2.68 13.12 -15.80
CA GLU A 141 -2.58 12.69 -17.21
C GLU A 141 -1.18 12.84 -17.81
N ALA A 142 -0.33 13.68 -17.20
CA ALA A 142 1.00 14.01 -17.67
C ALA A 142 2.08 13.64 -16.65
N LYS A 143 3.31 13.42 -17.14
CA LYS A 143 4.51 13.18 -16.31
C LYS A 143 4.98 14.42 -15.52
N ALA A 144 4.34 15.56 -15.73
CA ALA A 144 4.62 16.79 -15.00
C ALA A 144 3.83 16.84 -13.67
N PRO A 145 4.26 17.66 -12.68
CA PRO A 145 3.45 17.97 -11.51
C PRO A 145 2.03 18.40 -11.92
N SER A 146 1.01 17.74 -11.35
CA SER A 146 -0.37 18.20 -11.52
C SER A 146 -0.67 19.26 -10.45
N PRO A 147 -1.52 20.26 -10.73
CA PRO A 147 -1.97 21.20 -9.70
C PRO A 147 -2.62 20.52 -8.51
N GLY A 148 -3.18 19.31 -8.71
CA GLY A 148 -3.68 18.46 -7.63
C GLY A 148 -2.56 17.94 -6.74
N ALA A 149 -1.51 17.36 -7.33
CA ALA A 149 -0.36 16.83 -6.60
C ALA A 149 0.39 17.94 -5.85
N GLU A 150 0.54 19.14 -6.44
CA GLU A 150 1.14 20.30 -5.76
C GLU A 150 0.33 20.72 -4.53
N ARG A 151 -1.00 20.78 -4.64
CA ARG A 151 -1.87 21.09 -3.48
C ARG A 151 -1.78 20.02 -2.40
N ALA A 152 -1.84 18.75 -2.79
CA ALA A 152 -1.75 17.63 -1.84
C ALA A 152 -0.40 17.64 -1.10
N LEU A 153 0.69 17.91 -1.83
CA LEU A 153 2.03 18.01 -1.27
C LEU A 153 2.17 19.19 -0.30
N ALA A 154 1.66 20.36 -0.65
CA ALA A 154 1.64 21.53 0.23
C ALA A 154 0.84 21.25 1.52
N ALA A 155 -0.29 20.56 1.41
CA ALA A 155 -1.08 20.14 2.57
C ALA A 155 -0.34 19.10 3.43
N PHE A 156 0.40 18.17 2.81
CA PHE A 156 1.23 17.19 3.51
C PHE A 156 2.36 17.86 4.29
N GLN A 157 3.06 18.82 3.67
CA GLN A 157 4.07 19.64 4.33
C GLN A 157 3.49 20.41 5.53
N GLN A 158 2.31 20.99 5.38
CA GLN A 158 1.67 21.74 6.46
C GLN A 158 1.35 20.86 7.68
N CYS A 159 0.90 19.62 7.48
CA CYS A 159 0.58 18.71 8.60
C CYS A 159 1.82 18.08 9.24
N SER A 160 2.90 17.87 8.48
CA SER A 160 4.13 17.21 8.96
C SER A 160 4.99 18.11 9.85
N GLY A 161 4.77 19.43 9.80
CA GLY A 161 5.52 20.42 10.58
C GLY A 161 7.04 20.38 10.35
N ASP A 162 7.81 20.83 11.33
CA ASP A 162 9.27 20.98 11.22
C ASP A 162 10.04 19.66 11.37
N SER A 163 9.40 18.61 11.92
CA SER A 163 10.03 17.28 12.06
C SER A 163 10.19 16.53 10.75
N GLY A 164 9.41 16.91 9.72
CA GLY A 164 9.40 16.26 8.41
C GLY A 164 8.88 14.82 8.45
N SER A 165 8.80 14.20 7.26
CA SER A 165 8.48 12.79 7.08
C SER A 165 9.28 12.26 5.88
N PRO A 166 9.99 11.11 5.98
CA PRO A 166 10.65 10.52 4.82
C PRO A 166 9.69 10.28 3.64
N ARG A 167 8.43 9.92 3.91
CA ARG A 167 7.39 9.81 2.88
C ARG A 167 7.14 11.13 2.16
N LEU A 168 7.10 12.24 2.89
CA LEU A 168 6.93 13.57 2.30
C LEU A 168 8.10 13.89 1.35
N THR A 169 9.35 13.68 1.77
CA THR A 169 10.52 13.91 0.93
C THR A 169 10.54 13.01 -0.31
N VAL A 170 10.07 11.77 -0.21
CA VAL A 170 9.87 10.88 -1.38
C VAL A 170 8.83 11.47 -2.33
N CYS A 171 7.70 11.94 -1.82
CA CYS A 171 6.64 12.56 -2.62
C CYS A 171 7.15 13.83 -3.34
N GLU A 172 7.92 14.67 -2.66
CA GLU A 172 8.55 15.86 -3.27
C GLU A 172 9.49 15.48 -4.41
N ALA A 173 10.37 14.51 -4.18
CA ALA A 173 11.32 14.06 -5.19
C ALA A 173 10.63 13.41 -6.40
N LEU A 174 9.58 12.61 -6.19
CA LEU A 174 8.74 12.04 -7.25
C LEU A 174 8.01 13.11 -8.06
N SER A 175 7.50 14.16 -7.39
CA SER A 175 6.83 15.27 -8.06
C SER A 175 7.79 16.03 -8.97
N LEU A 176 8.98 16.34 -8.46
CA LEU A 176 10.00 17.13 -9.16
C LEU A 176 10.84 16.32 -10.17
N GLY A 177 10.76 14.99 -10.14
CA GLY A 177 11.67 14.15 -10.93
C GLY A 177 13.13 14.30 -10.51
N ALA A 178 13.38 14.54 -9.22
CA ALA A 178 14.71 14.82 -8.69
C ALA A 178 15.42 13.52 -8.25
N GLN A 179 16.27 12.96 -9.13
CA GLN A 179 16.96 11.68 -8.90
C GLN A 179 17.68 11.60 -7.54
N ASP A 180 18.61 12.51 -7.28
CA ASP A 180 19.46 12.44 -6.09
C ASP A 180 18.64 12.61 -4.80
N ALA A 181 17.58 13.43 -4.85
CA ALA A 181 16.66 13.63 -3.74
C ALA A 181 15.80 12.37 -3.49
N PHE A 182 15.36 11.70 -4.56
CA PHE A 182 14.60 10.45 -4.45
C PHE A 182 15.43 9.34 -3.83
N ASP A 183 16.68 9.16 -4.29
CA ASP A 183 17.57 8.13 -3.77
C ASP A 183 17.86 8.34 -2.27
N ALA A 184 18.10 9.59 -1.84
CA ALA A 184 18.30 9.92 -0.44
C ALA A 184 17.04 9.68 0.41
N ALA A 185 15.88 10.17 -0.06
CA ALA A 185 14.62 10.04 0.66
C ALA A 185 14.17 8.57 0.81
N LEU A 186 14.42 7.74 -0.20
CA LEU A 186 14.13 6.31 -0.15
C LEU A 186 15.00 5.59 0.89
N GLU A 187 16.27 5.98 1.03
CA GLU A 187 17.15 5.42 2.07
C GLU A 187 16.68 5.84 3.47
N ASP A 188 16.30 7.10 3.67
CA ASP A 188 15.74 7.57 4.94
C ASP A 188 14.44 6.82 5.30
N LEU A 189 13.58 6.57 4.31
CA LEU A 189 12.36 5.77 4.48
C LEU A 189 12.68 4.31 4.86
N LEU A 190 13.73 3.71 4.29
CA LEU A 190 14.19 2.37 4.67
C LEU A 190 14.72 2.34 6.11
N VAL A 191 15.45 3.37 6.54
CA VAL A 191 15.94 3.50 7.92
C VAL A 191 14.77 3.59 8.90
N GLU A 192 13.75 4.41 8.60
CA GLU A 192 12.53 4.52 9.40
C GLU A 192 11.79 3.17 9.46
N ARG A 193 11.62 2.52 8.31
CA ARG A 193 10.97 1.21 8.20
C ARG A 193 11.66 0.12 9.03
N GLU A 194 12.99 0.11 9.07
CA GLU A 194 13.73 -0.81 9.93
C GLU A 194 13.56 -0.51 11.41
N ALA A 195 13.59 0.77 11.79
CA ALA A 195 13.38 1.19 13.16
C ALA A 195 12.01 0.78 13.68
N GLU A 196 10.98 0.86 12.82
CA GLU A 196 9.62 0.39 13.10
C GLU A 196 9.61 -1.08 13.55
N PHE A 197 10.40 -1.96 12.92
CA PHE A 197 10.43 -3.38 13.28
C PHE A 197 11.39 -3.73 14.41
N ARG A 198 12.46 -2.95 14.62
CA ARG A 198 13.42 -3.18 15.73
C ARG A 198 12.83 -2.81 17.09
N ASN A 199 12.04 -1.75 17.14
CA ASN A 199 11.62 -1.12 18.40
C ASN A 199 10.21 -1.53 18.86
N LYS A 200 9.56 -2.47 18.17
CA LYS A 200 8.20 -2.91 18.51
C LYS A 200 8.21 -4.00 19.58
N GLY A 201 7.27 -3.86 20.53
CA GLY A 201 6.84 -4.95 21.41
C GLY A 201 6.14 -6.07 20.63
N PRO A 202 5.45 -7.01 21.31
CA PRO A 202 4.74 -8.10 20.63
C PRO A 202 3.82 -7.59 19.52
N PRO A 203 3.91 -8.13 18.29
CA PRO A 203 3.15 -7.60 17.15
C PRO A 203 1.65 -7.91 17.28
N LEU A 204 0.80 -6.92 16.99
CA LEU A 204 -0.65 -7.08 16.95
C LEU A 204 -1.09 -8.09 15.86
N HIS A 205 -0.35 -8.17 14.75
CA HIS A 205 -0.60 -9.11 13.66
C HIS A 205 0.69 -9.90 13.34
N PRO A 206 0.94 -11.03 14.02
CA PRO A 206 2.21 -11.75 13.94
C PRO A 206 2.60 -12.16 12.52
N MET A 207 1.66 -12.68 11.72
CA MET A 207 1.94 -13.09 10.34
C MET A 207 2.41 -11.92 9.47
N ARG A 208 1.68 -10.78 9.48
CA ARG A 208 2.06 -9.55 8.78
C ARG A 208 3.44 -9.06 9.24
N PHE A 209 3.71 -9.09 10.54
CA PHE A 209 5.01 -8.70 11.07
C PHE A 209 6.15 -9.58 10.54
N HIS A 210 5.94 -10.90 10.51
CA HIS A 210 6.95 -11.85 10.05
C HIS A 210 7.17 -11.82 8.53
N THR A 211 6.21 -11.33 7.75
CA THR A 211 6.36 -11.17 6.29
C THR A 211 6.89 -9.79 5.92
N GLU A 212 6.21 -8.71 6.31
CA GLU A 212 6.49 -7.34 5.84
C GLU A 212 7.81 -6.76 6.38
N ARG A 213 8.43 -7.39 7.39
CA ARG A 213 9.80 -7.06 7.84
C ARG A 213 10.89 -7.47 6.86
N HIS A 214 10.56 -8.31 5.88
CA HIS A 214 11.50 -8.80 4.87
C HIS A 214 11.20 -8.26 3.48
N VAL A 215 9.94 -7.87 3.21
CA VAL A 215 9.51 -7.32 1.92
C VAL A 215 8.72 -6.03 2.14
N PHE A 216 9.20 -4.93 1.58
CA PHE A 216 8.60 -3.61 1.69
C PHE A 216 7.78 -3.28 0.45
N ILE A 217 6.48 -3.57 0.50
CA ILE A 217 5.56 -3.39 -0.63
C ILE A 217 5.39 -1.92 -1.02
N GLU A 218 5.27 -1.03 -0.05
CA GLU A 218 5.24 0.43 -0.28
C GLU A 218 6.50 0.88 -1.04
N GLY A 219 7.69 0.43 -0.63
CA GLY A 219 8.92 0.70 -1.36
C GLY A 219 8.92 0.17 -2.80
N LEU A 220 8.46 -1.07 -3.04
CA LEU A 220 8.32 -1.61 -4.40
C LEU A 220 7.37 -0.76 -5.27
N ALA A 221 6.27 -0.29 -4.70
CA ALA A 221 5.33 0.60 -5.37
C ALA A 221 5.96 1.96 -5.68
N LEU A 222 6.71 2.55 -4.75
CA LEU A 222 7.41 3.82 -4.95
C LEU A 222 8.48 3.73 -6.04
N LEU A 223 9.22 2.61 -6.12
CA LEU A 223 10.16 2.35 -7.20
C LEU A 223 9.45 2.31 -8.56
N ARG A 224 8.26 1.71 -8.63
CA ARG A 224 7.45 1.70 -9.86
C ARG A 224 7.01 3.10 -10.27
N LEU A 225 6.55 3.92 -9.32
CA LEU A 225 6.20 5.32 -9.58
C LEU A 225 7.40 6.14 -10.05
N ALA A 226 8.57 5.90 -9.47
CA ALA A 226 9.83 6.55 -9.87
C ALA A 226 10.19 6.23 -11.33
N GLU A 227 10.11 4.95 -11.73
CA GLU A 227 10.35 4.52 -13.12
C GLU A 227 9.37 5.18 -14.10
N GLU A 228 8.08 5.27 -13.75
CA GLU A 228 7.07 5.96 -14.56
C GLU A 228 7.40 7.45 -14.76
N ARG A 229 8.00 8.09 -13.74
CA ARG A 229 8.52 9.46 -13.78
C ARG A 229 9.88 9.61 -14.44
N GLY A 230 10.44 8.52 -14.97
CA GLY A 230 11.73 8.54 -15.68
C GLY A 230 12.95 8.61 -14.75
N LEU A 231 12.75 8.39 -13.44
CA LEU A 231 13.85 8.20 -12.51
C LEU A 231 14.47 6.83 -12.73
N ARG A 232 15.77 6.75 -12.47
CA ARG A 232 16.51 5.48 -12.52
C ARG A 232 16.38 4.80 -11.18
N VAL A 233 16.14 3.50 -11.20
CA VAL A 233 16.15 2.65 -10.01
C VAL A 233 17.28 1.62 -10.12
N GLN A 234 17.89 1.30 -8.99
CA GLN A 234 18.92 0.27 -8.90
C GLN A 234 18.31 -1.12 -9.14
N PRO A 235 19.08 -2.14 -9.55
CA PRO A 235 18.57 -3.50 -9.76
C PRO A 235 18.08 -4.19 -8.48
N GLU A 236 18.67 -3.85 -7.34
CA GLU A 236 18.40 -4.47 -6.03
C GLU A 236 18.38 -3.39 -4.95
N TYR A 237 17.46 -3.54 -3.99
CA TYR A 237 17.34 -2.70 -2.81
C TYR A 237 17.05 -3.57 -1.59
N ARG A 238 17.44 -3.11 -0.41
CA ARG A 238 17.10 -3.79 0.85
C ARG A 238 15.57 -3.89 0.98
N MET A 239 15.06 -5.09 1.34
CA MET A 239 13.63 -5.40 1.46
C MET A 239 12.79 -5.24 0.17
N MET A 240 13.43 -4.95 -0.97
CA MET A 240 12.76 -4.72 -2.25
C MET A 240 13.51 -5.51 -3.33
N PRO A 241 13.43 -6.86 -3.28
CA PRO A 241 14.22 -7.73 -4.15
C PRO A 241 13.86 -7.47 -5.62
N GLY A 242 14.88 -7.39 -6.47
CA GLY A 242 14.74 -7.13 -7.90
C GLY A 242 13.84 -8.16 -8.59
N LEU A 243 13.82 -9.39 -8.11
CA LEU A 243 12.92 -10.44 -8.59
C LEU A 243 11.43 -10.07 -8.45
N ALA A 244 11.03 -9.36 -7.39
CA ALA A 244 9.64 -8.94 -7.19
C ALA A 244 9.18 -7.85 -8.16
N ARG A 245 10.12 -7.19 -8.85
CA ARG A 245 9.82 -6.13 -9.84
C ARG A 245 9.76 -6.63 -11.28
N ARG A 246 10.22 -7.87 -11.55
CA ARG A 246 10.28 -8.47 -12.89
C ARG A 246 8.96 -9.12 -13.31
#